data_AF-A0A937P7N7-F1
#
_entry.id   AF-A0A937P7N7-F1
#
_cell.length_a   1.000
_cell.length_b   1.000
_cell.length_c   1.000
_cell.angle_alpha   90.00
_cell.angle_beta   90.00
_cell.angle_gamma   90.00
#
_symmetry.space_group_name_H-M   'P 1'
#
loop_
_entity.id
_entity.type
_entity.pdbx_description
1 polymer ?
#
loop_
_entity_poly.entity_id
_entity_poly.type
_entity_poly.pdbx_seq_one_letter_code
_entity_poly.pdbx_strand_id
1 'polypeptide(L)'
;MRSNEAFFFILIIFSLTVVSVISCSPAGDQFPEGAITSFGELRKEFNEPSKEYRTIPFFVWNGKITKQDIDDFMIEFKEAGCGGVFIHARPGLITPYLSEEWFELFKYTVNKGKDLGINVWIYDEYNFPSGFAGGHVPDQMPESYNQGQGIQMQKFDILPDHLEDYYLLLKEENNQYSEVVDPEKEAGNKGNYYLFSKAYYYKGDNDYYFHGHYYGGFTYVDVLYPGVTEKFIQVTMDGYEQYTGDEFGKTMPGIFTDEPHLNSPGGIRWTPDLFDVFKKQWGYDLKLNLPSLFEEVGDWKKVRHNYAQTLLQLFIDRWAKPYYQYCENKGLLLTGHYWEHTWPFIRLGPDNMAMYPWFQIPGIDMLFNQFNETSTSAQFGNVRAVKELASVANQVGLHRTLCETYGGGGWDVSFTDMKRLGDWEYALGVNMMNQH
;
A
#
# COMPACT_ATOMS: atom_id res chain seq x y z
N MET A 1 40.63 -49.26 -15.17
CA MET A 1 39.53 -48.69 -14.36
C MET A 1 39.95 -47.59 -13.41
N ARG A 2 41.11 -47.65 -12.73
CA ARG A 2 41.54 -46.58 -11.77
C ARG A 2 42.03 -45.25 -12.37
N SER A 3 42.36 -45.17 -13.66
CA SER A 3 42.90 -43.94 -14.28
C SER A 3 41.84 -42.94 -14.75
N ASN A 4 40.64 -43.43 -15.12
CA ASN A 4 39.59 -42.57 -15.66
C ASN A 4 38.80 -41.85 -14.57
N GLU A 5 38.66 -42.45 -13.38
CA GLU A 5 38.00 -41.81 -12.24
C GLU A 5 38.80 -40.63 -11.70
N ALA A 6 40.14 -40.74 -11.64
CA ALA A 6 41.01 -39.64 -11.22
C ALA A 6 40.95 -38.46 -12.21
N PHE A 7 40.89 -38.74 -13.52
CA PHE A 7 40.77 -37.69 -14.54
C PHE A 7 39.41 -36.97 -14.47
N PHE A 8 38.33 -37.72 -14.22
CA PHE A 8 36.99 -37.16 -14.06
C PHE A 8 36.86 -36.31 -12.79
N PHE A 9 37.48 -36.76 -11.68
CA PHE A 9 37.49 -36.01 -10.42
C PHE A 9 38.29 -34.70 -10.55
N ILE A 10 39.43 -34.73 -11.25
CA ILE A 10 40.21 -33.51 -11.53
C ILE A 10 39.43 -32.56 -12.44
N LEU A 11 38.71 -33.07 -13.45
CA LEU A 11 37.88 -32.24 -14.32
C LEU A 11 36.73 -31.57 -13.56
N ILE A 12 36.08 -32.29 -12.64
CA ILE A 12 34.99 -31.76 -11.79
C ILE A 12 35.54 -30.72 -10.81
N ILE A 13 36.68 -30.97 -10.17
CA ILE A 13 37.31 -29.99 -9.28
C ILE A 13 37.74 -28.75 -10.08
N PHE A 14 38.35 -28.92 -11.25
CA PHE A 14 38.79 -27.79 -12.09
C PHE A 14 37.60 -26.98 -12.61
N SER A 15 36.50 -27.62 -13.02
CA SER A 15 35.28 -26.92 -13.44
C SER A 15 34.54 -26.25 -12.28
N LEU A 16 34.49 -26.86 -11.09
CA LEU A 16 33.98 -26.19 -9.87
C LEU A 16 34.86 -25.02 -9.43
N THR A 17 36.18 -25.11 -9.63
CA THR A 17 37.13 -24.03 -9.30
C THR A 17 37.01 -22.88 -10.31
N VAL A 18 36.86 -23.18 -11.60
CA VAL A 18 36.63 -22.14 -12.63
C VAL A 18 35.26 -21.47 -12.45
N VAL A 19 34.21 -22.22 -12.11
CA VAL A 19 32.89 -21.63 -11.80
C VAL A 19 32.95 -20.76 -10.55
N SER A 20 33.65 -21.19 -9.49
CA SER A 20 33.80 -20.36 -8.27
C SER A 20 34.69 -19.12 -8.46
N VAL A 21 35.69 -19.17 -9.35
CA VAL A 21 36.53 -18.01 -9.68
C VAL A 21 35.80 -17.03 -10.62
N ILE A 22 34.92 -17.50 -11.50
CA ILE A 22 34.07 -16.63 -12.35
C ILE A 22 32.88 -16.05 -11.55
N SER A 23 32.34 -16.80 -10.57
CA SER A 23 31.31 -16.32 -9.64
C SER A 23 31.83 -15.34 -8.57
N CYS A 24 33.15 -15.19 -8.45
CA CYS A 24 33.80 -14.15 -7.65
C CYS A 24 34.41 -13.05 -8.53
N SER A 25 33.68 -12.59 -9.53
CA SER A 25 33.81 -11.17 -9.89
C SER A 25 33.17 -10.39 -8.75
N PRO A 26 33.80 -9.36 -8.16
CA PRO A 26 33.03 -8.44 -7.34
C PRO A 26 31.88 -8.00 -8.26
N ALA A 27 30.64 -8.22 -7.84
CA ALA A 27 29.56 -7.43 -8.36
C ALA A 27 30.02 -6.00 -8.04
N GLY A 28 30.61 -5.32 -9.02
CA GLY A 28 30.99 -3.93 -8.84
C GLY A 28 29.70 -3.27 -8.43
N ASP A 29 29.69 -2.64 -7.25
CA ASP A 29 28.50 -2.01 -6.70
C ASP A 29 27.88 -1.17 -7.82
N GLN A 30 26.79 -1.67 -8.41
CA GLN A 30 26.08 -0.96 -9.48
C GLN A 30 25.22 0.04 -8.75
N PHE A 31 25.84 1.16 -8.39
CA PHE A 31 25.11 2.29 -7.86
C PHE A 31 24.22 2.87 -8.96
N PRO A 32 23.01 3.35 -8.62
CA PRO A 32 22.15 4.04 -9.55
C PRO A 32 22.90 5.20 -10.19
N GLU A 33 22.53 5.50 -11.44
CA GLU A 33 23.04 6.69 -12.11
C GLU A 33 22.73 7.94 -11.26
N GLY A 34 23.76 8.72 -10.93
CA GLY A 34 23.65 9.89 -10.05
C GLY A 34 23.92 9.65 -8.56
N ALA A 35 24.11 8.40 -8.12
CA ALA A 35 24.44 8.12 -6.73
C ALA A 35 25.79 8.71 -6.30
N ILE A 36 25.82 9.32 -5.12
CA ILE A 36 27.04 9.80 -4.47
C ILE A 36 27.85 8.60 -3.98
N THR A 37 29.00 8.34 -4.60
CA THR A 37 29.84 7.16 -4.28
C THR A 37 31.19 7.51 -3.65
N SER A 38 31.50 8.81 -3.56
CA SER A 38 32.75 9.29 -2.98
C SER A 38 32.55 10.37 -1.93
N PHE A 39 33.47 10.45 -0.96
CA PHE A 39 33.48 11.54 0.03
C PHE A 39 33.65 12.93 -0.62
N GLY A 40 34.34 13.01 -1.76
CA GLY A 40 34.53 14.26 -2.49
C GLY A 40 33.23 14.79 -3.09
N GLU A 41 32.40 13.92 -3.67
CA GLU A 41 31.05 14.24 -4.14
C GLU A 41 30.14 14.58 -2.97
N LEU A 42 30.13 13.74 -1.93
CA LEU A 42 29.34 13.98 -0.72
C LEU A 42 29.64 15.35 -0.12
N ARG A 43 30.93 15.73 0.00
CA ARG A 43 31.31 17.02 0.55
C ARG A 43 30.82 18.20 -0.28
N LYS A 44 30.75 18.06 -1.61
CA LYS A 44 30.22 19.10 -2.50
C LYS A 44 28.70 19.22 -2.34
N GLU A 45 27.99 18.10 -2.42
CA GLU A 45 26.54 18.03 -2.26
C GLU A 45 26.09 18.41 -0.84
N PHE A 46 26.86 18.12 0.20
CA PHE A 46 26.44 18.39 1.58
C PHE A 46 26.22 19.88 1.88
N ASN A 47 27.02 20.76 1.27
CA ASN A 47 26.88 22.21 1.51
C ASN A 47 25.65 22.79 0.80
N GLU A 48 25.37 22.32 -0.43
CA GLU A 48 24.23 22.74 -1.23
C GLU A 48 23.64 21.49 -1.92
N PRO A 49 22.80 20.70 -1.22
CA PRO A 49 22.32 19.43 -1.75
C PRO A 49 21.47 19.66 -2.99
N SER A 50 21.60 18.78 -3.98
CA SER A 50 20.69 18.73 -5.11
C SER A 50 19.25 18.46 -4.63
N LYS A 51 18.26 18.75 -5.49
CA LYS A 51 16.84 18.60 -5.15
C LYS A 51 16.44 17.18 -4.73
N GLU A 52 17.19 16.16 -5.15
CA GLU A 52 16.94 14.75 -4.83
C GLU A 52 17.15 14.42 -3.34
N TYR A 53 18.01 15.19 -2.67
CA TYR A 53 18.32 15.04 -1.23
C TYR A 53 17.63 16.09 -0.35
N ARG A 54 16.74 16.91 -0.94
CA ARG A 54 15.93 17.89 -0.21
C ARG A 54 14.57 17.31 0.12
N THR A 55 13.91 17.95 1.07
CA THR A 55 12.60 17.54 1.54
C THR A 55 11.49 17.82 0.53
N ILE A 56 10.39 17.06 0.63
CA ILE A 56 9.24 17.14 -0.28
C ILE A 56 7.95 17.18 0.54
N PRO A 57 7.49 18.37 1.00
CA PRO A 57 6.26 18.48 1.80
C PRO A 57 5.00 18.24 0.97
N PHE A 58 3.88 17.98 1.65
CA PHE A 58 2.57 18.12 1.02
C PHE A 58 2.29 19.60 0.70
N PHE A 59 1.89 19.85 -0.54
CA PHE A 59 1.24 21.09 -0.93
C PHE A 59 -0.27 20.81 -1.00
N VAL A 60 -0.92 21.04 0.14
CA VAL A 60 -2.34 20.75 0.32
C VAL A 60 -3.18 21.72 -0.50
N TRP A 61 -3.97 21.15 -1.41
CA TRP A 61 -5.01 21.87 -2.14
C TRP A 61 -6.34 21.66 -1.45
N ASN A 62 -6.75 22.71 -0.75
CA ASN A 62 -8.05 22.87 -0.11
C ASN A 62 -8.59 24.27 -0.47
N GLY A 63 -9.91 24.45 -0.40
CA GLY A 63 -10.54 25.69 -0.85
C GLY A 63 -10.44 25.88 -2.37
N LYS A 64 -10.43 27.14 -2.81
CA LYS A 64 -10.24 27.50 -4.22
C LYS A 64 -8.78 27.89 -4.43
N ILE A 65 -8.05 27.07 -5.17
CA ILE A 65 -6.66 27.35 -5.55
C ILE A 65 -6.66 28.17 -6.84
N THR A 66 -5.87 29.24 -6.86
CA THR A 66 -5.62 30.07 -8.04
C THR A 66 -4.17 29.95 -8.52
N LYS A 67 -3.90 30.42 -9.73
CA LYS A 67 -2.53 30.49 -10.26
C LYS A 67 -1.61 31.38 -9.42
N GLN A 68 -2.16 32.45 -8.83
CA GLN A 68 -1.40 33.33 -7.94
C GLN A 68 -1.01 32.60 -6.65
N ASP A 69 -1.93 31.84 -6.05
CA ASP A 69 -1.60 31.02 -4.86
C ASP A 69 -0.49 30.02 -5.19
N ILE A 70 -0.57 29.36 -6.35
CA ILE A 70 0.48 28.45 -6.83
C ILE A 70 1.81 29.18 -7.00
N ASP A 71 1.82 30.37 -7.60
CA ASP A 71 3.03 31.16 -7.77
C ASP A 71 3.69 31.49 -6.43
N ASP A 72 2.89 31.95 -5.46
CA ASP A 72 3.37 32.37 -4.14
C ASP A 72 3.90 31.16 -3.35
N PHE A 73 3.12 30.09 -3.22
CA PHE A 73 3.55 28.88 -2.49
C PHE A 73 4.76 28.20 -3.11
N MET A 74 4.83 28.09 -4.45
CA MET A 74 5.98 27.46 -5.10
C MET A 74 7.27 28.27 -4.90
N ILE A 75 7.18 29.60 -4.85
CA ILE A 75 8.31 30.46 -4.48
C ILE A 75 8.69 30.24 -3.02
N GLU A 76 7.73 30.21 -2.09
CA GLU A 76 7.99 29.95 -0.67
C GLU A 76 8.67 28.59 -0.46
N PHE A 77 8.20 27.52 -1.11
CA PHE A 77 8.84 26.20 -1.07
C PHE A 77 10.28 26.26 -1.61
N LYS A 78 10.54 27.03 -2.67
CA LYS A 78 11.90 27.22 -3.21
C LYS A 78 12.81 27.92 -2.22
N GLU A 79 12.35 29.02 -1.63
CA GLU A 79 13.10 29.82 -0.68
C GLU A 79 13.37 29.05 0.62
N ALA A 80 12.42 28.22 1.06
CA ALA A 80 12.60 27.28 2.17
C ALA A 80 13.56 26.12 1.85
N GLY A 81 13.96 25.95 0.59
CA GLY A 81 14.91 24.91 0.18
C GLY A 81 14.27 23.54 -0.06
N CYS A 82 12.99 23.46 -0.41
CA CYS A 82 12.34 22.20 -0.78
C CYS A 82 12.84 21.70 -2.16
N GLY A 83 12.93 20.38 -2.31
CA GLY A 83 13.31 19.72 -3.57
C GLY A 83 12.13 19.37 -4.46
N GLY A 84 10.95 19.24 -3.84
CA GLY A 84 9.70 18.98 -4.52
C GLY A 84 8.51 19.32 -3.64
N VAL A 85 7.31 19.05 -4.15
CA VAL A 85 6.06 19.04 -3.40
C VAL A 85 5.17 17.90 -3.89
N PHE A 86 4.31 17.36 -3.03
CA PHE A 86 3.22 16.45 -3.39
C PHE A 86 1.89 17.22 -3.40
N ILE A 87 1.21 17.29 -4.54
CA ILE A 87 -0.07 18.03 -4.63
C ILE A 87 -1.19 17.19 -4.03
N HIS A 88 -1.66 17.56 -2.84
CA HIS A 88 -2.58 16.74 -2.03
C HIS A 88 -3.98 17.35 -1.96
N ALA A 89 -4.98 16.70 -2.57
CA ALA A 89 -6.37 17.12 -2.45
C ALA A 89 -6.93 16.79 -1.06
N ARG A 90 -7.49 17.77 -0.35
CA ARG A 90 -8.01 17.61 1.03
C ARG A 90 -9.40 18.21 1.26
N PRO A 91 -10.09 17.88 2.37
CA PRO A 91 -11.44 18.35 2.60
C PRO A 91 -11.54 19.88 2.57
N GLY A 92 -12.60 20.39 1.95
CA GLY A 92 -12.80 21.81 1.69
C GLY A 92 -12.37 22.28 0.31
N LEU A 93 -11.81 21.40 -0.53
CA LEU A 93 -11.52 21.67 -1.95
C LEU A 93 -12.78 22.14 -2.70
N ILE A 94 -12.66 23.26 -3.43
CA ILE A 94 -13.74 23.86 -4.24
C ILE A 94 -13.62 23.45 -5.71
N THR A 95 -12.40 23.36 -6.23
CA THR A 95 -12.16 22.88 -7.61
C THR A 95 -12.39 21.37 -7.65
N PRO A 96 -13.34 20.85 -8.45
CA PRO A 96 -13.62 19.42 -8.45
C PRO A 96 -12.37 18.60 -8.81
N TYR A 97 -12.07 17.59 -8.01
CA TYR A 97 -10.94 16.67 -8.24
C TYR A 97 -11.07 16.01 -9.62
N LEU A 98 -9.95 15.87 -10.33
CA LEU A 98 -9.87 15.34 -11.71
C LEU A 98 -10.73 16.07 -12.76
N SER A 99 -11.18 17.30 -12.49
CA SER A 99 -11.78 18.15 -13.51
C SER A 99 -10.72 18.73 -14.47
N GLU A 100 -11.17 19.25 -15.62
CA GLU A 100 -10.30 20.02 -16.53
C GLU A 100 -9.60 21.17 -15.80
N GLU A 101 -10.30 21.90 -14.92
CA GLU A 101 -9.69 22.97 -14.13
C GLU A 101 -8.61 22.44 -13.16
N TRP A 102 -8.85 21.29 -12.51
CA TRP A 102 -7.85 20.63 -11.67
C TRP A 102 -6.57 20.32 -12.46
N PHE A 103 -6.70 19.70 -13.64
CA PHE A 103 -5.54 19.33 -14.45
C PHE A 103 -4.82 20.55 -15.05
N GLU A 104 -5.54 21.62 -15.42
CA GLU A 104 -4.92 22.87 -15.86
C GLU A 104 -4.14 23.57 -14.74
N LEU A 105 -4.66 23.54 -13.50
CA LEU A 105 -3.92 24.02 -12.34
C LEU A 105 -2.69 23.14 -12.07
N PHE A 106 -2.82 21.82 -12.10
CA PHE A 106 -1.70 20.90 -11.88
C PHE A 106 -0.60 21.11 -12.91
N LYS A 107 -0.96 21.20 -14.20
CA LYS A 107 -0.05 21.55 -15.30
C LYS A 107 0.65 22.89 -15.07
N TYR A 108 -0.09 23.92 -14.61
CA TYR A 108 0.50 25.20 -14.27
C TYR A 108 1.56 25.06 -13.16
N THR A 109 1.26 24.30 -12.12
CA THR A 109 2.19 24.00 -11.03
C THR A 109 3.43 23.26 -11.50
N VAL A 110 3.28 22.26 -12.38
CA VAL A 110 4.42 21.54 -12.99
C VAL A 110 5.31 22.50 -13.78
N ASN A 111 4.73 23.39 -14.61
CA ASN A 111 5.51 24.38 -15.35
C ASN A 111 6.24 25.36 -14.41
N LYS A 112 5.58 25.81 -13.34
CA LYS A 112 6.20 26.65 -12.33
C LYS A 112 7.34 25.92 -11.60
N GLY A 113 7.13 24.65 -11.27
CA GLY A 113 8.14 23.77 -10.70
C GLY A 113 9.37 23.65 -11.60
N LYS A 114 9.16 23.50 -12.91
CA LYS A 114 10.23 23.44 -13.90
C LYS A 114 11.07 24.72 -13.88
N ASP A 115 10.42 25.88 -13.93
CA ASP A 115 11.08 27.19 -13.91
C ASP A 115 11.90 27.41 -12.63
N LEU A 116 11.42 26.89 -11.49
CA LEU A 116 12.07 26.99 -10.19
C LEU A 116 13.07 25.85 -9.91
N GLY A 117 13.10 24.81 -10.73
CA GLY A 117 13.87 23.58 -10.48
C GLY A 117 13.38 22.78 -9.26
N ILE A 118 12.07 22.70 -9.06
CA ILE A 118 11.37 21.93 -8.02
C ILE A 118 10.53 20.84 -8.69
N ASN A 119 10.54 19.63 -8.14
CA ASN A 119 9.67 18.55 -8.62
C ASN A 119 8.24 18.70 -8.10
N VAL A 120 7.25 18.37 -8.92
CA VAL A 120 5.84 18.39 -8.54
C VAL A 120 5.30 16.98 -8.68
N TRP A 121 4.98 16.34 -7.55
CA TRP A 121 4.54 14.96 -7.51
C TRP A 121 3.02 14.88 -7.45
N ILE A 122 2.48 13.79 -7.99
CA ILE A 122 1.07 13.45 -7.84
C ILE A 122 0.88 12.84 -6.44
N TYR A 123 -0.14 13.28 -5.72
CA TYR A 123 -0.78 12.46 -4.70
C TYR A 123 -2.04 11.86 -5.34
N ASP A 124 -2.15 10.53 -5.37
CA ASP A 124 -3.04 9.82 -6.28
C ASP A 124 -4.52 9.78 -5.88
N GLU A 125 -4.88 10.37 -4.75
CA GLU A 125 -6.22 10.28 -4.17
C GLU A 125 -6.77 11.65 -3.76
N TYR A 126 -8.10 11.73 -3.67
CA TYR A 126 -8.76 12.81 -2.94
C TYR A 126 -9.02 12.37 -1.50
N ASN A 127 -8.28 13.00 -0.58
CA ASN A 127 -8.12 12.64 0.82
C ASN A 127 -7.12 11.50 1.01
N PHE A 128 -7.59 10.32 1.41
CA PHE A 128 -6.91 9.03 1.60
C PHE A 128 -8.00 8.03 2.02
N PRO A 129 -7.76 6.71 2.02
CA PRO A 129 -6.65 5.98 1.41
C PRO A 129 -6.83 5.78 -0.11
N SER A 130 -5.76 5.52 -0.84
CA SER A 130 -5.77 5.35 -2.29
C SER A 130 -6.64 4.19 -2.75
N GLY A 131 -7.29 4.38 -3.91
CA GLY A 131 -7.96 3.32 -4.68
C GLY A 131 -9.38 3.68 -5.14
N PHE A 132 -9.99 4.74 -4.59
CA PHE A 132 -11.37 5.11 -4.91
C PHE A 132 -11.50 6.40 -5.74
N ALA A 133 -10.40 7.14 -5.92
CA ALA A 133 -10.30 8.35 -6.74
C ALA A 133 -11.40 9.37 -6.45
N GLY A 134 -11.59 9.78 -5.19
CA GLY A 134 -12.63 10.71 -4.77
C GLY A 134 -14.07 10.23 -5.03
N GLY A 135 -14.26 8.93 -5.29
CA GLY A 135 -15.54 8.30 -5.60
C GLY A 135 -15.73 7.97 -7.08
N HIS A 136 -14.80 8.35 -7.96
CA HIS A 136 -14.92 8.10 -9.40
C HIS A 136 -14.78 6.61 -9.77
N VAL A 137 -13.93 5.84 -9.07
CA VAL A 137 -13.82 4.39 -9.31
C VAL A 137 -15.11 3.65 -8.99
N PRO A 138 -15.69 3.75 -7.77
CA PRO A 138 -16.94 3.06 -7.47
C PRO A 138 -18.14 3.58 -8.27
N ASP A 139 -18.12 4.81 -8.76
CA ASP A 139 -19.14 5.31 -9.70
C ASP A 139 -19.06 4.62 -11.07
N GLN A 140 -17.84 4.50 -11.64
CA GLN A 140 -17.62 3.93 -12.96
C GLN A 140 -17.50 2.39 -12.98
N MET A 141 -17.22 1.78 -11.82
CA MET A 141 -17.07 0.33 -11.62
C MET A 141 -17.79 -0.09 -10.33
N PRO A 142 -19.14 -0.17 -10.31
CA PRO A 142 -19.90 -0.47 -9.10
C PRO A 142 -19.55 -1.81 -8.43
N GLU A 143 -19.12 -2.79 -9.21
CA GLU A 143 -18.63 -4.09 -8.75
C GLU A 143 -17.39 -3.98 -7.85
N SER A 144 -16.69 -2.85 -7.87
CA SER A 144 -15.55 -2.60 -6.98
C SER A 144 -15.95 -2.53 -5.51
N TYR A 145 -17.22 -2.31 -5.13
CA TYR A 145 -17.62 -2.23 -3.72
C TYR A 145 -18.91 -2.98 -3.39
N ASN A 146 -19.77 -3.29 -4.37
CA ASN A 146 -21.12 -3.82 -4.10
C ASN A 146 -21.21 -5.37 -4.03
N GLN A 147 -20.08 -6.08 -4.04
CA GLN A 147 -20.07 -7.55 -4.03
C GLN A 147 -20.14 -8.18 -2.62
N GLY A 148 -19.98 -7.34 -1.60
CA GLY A 148 -19.66 -7.72 -0.23
C GLY A 148 -18.15 -7.81 -0.07
N GLN A 149 -17.65 -7.32 1.06
CA GLN A 149 -16.20 -7.26 1.36
C GLN A 149 -15.86 -7.99 2.66
N GLY A 150 -16.85 -8.59 3.32
CA GLY A 150 -16.63 -9.44 4.47
C GLY A 150 -17.56 -10.64 4.52
N ILE A 151 -17.20 -11.60 5.37
CA ILE A 151 -18.06 -12.73 5.75
C ILE A 151 -18.23 -12.70 7.27
N GLN A 152 -19.47 -12.81 7.72
CA GLN A 152 -19.82 -12.99 9.13
C GLN A 152 -20.28 -14.42 9.39
N MET A 153 -20.17 -14.86 10.64
CA MET A 153 -20.57 -16.19 11.07
C MET A 153 -21.58 -16.08 12.22
N GLN A 154 -22.66 -16.84 12.12
CA GLN A 154 -23.65 -17.02 13.18
C GLN A 154 -23.86 -18.51 13.44
N LYS A 155 -24.16 -18.86 14.69
CA LYS A 155 -24.32 -20.24 15.15
C LYS A 155 -25.74 -20.47 15.63
N PHE A 156 -26.29 -21.61 15.28
CA PHE A 156 -27.66 -21.99 15.61
C PHE A 156 -27.75 -23.46 16.00
N ASP A 157 -28.54 -23.76 17.02
CA ASP A 157 -28.86 -25.13 17.43
C ASP A 157 -29.99 -25.74 16.56
N ILE A 158 -30.77 -24.89 15.92
CA ILE A 158 -31.87 -25.20 14.98
C ILE A 158 -31.84 -24.10 13.93
N LEU A 159 -31.95 -24.44 12.65
CA LEU A 159 -31.96 -23.46 11.56
C LEU A 159 -33.05 -22.38 11.78
N PRO A 160 -32.75 -21.09 11.58
CA PRO A 160 -33.75 -20.03 11.65
C PRO A 160 -34.72 -20.13 10.46
N ASP A 161 -35.92 -19.57 10.63
CA ASP A 161 -36.97 -19.59 9.59
C ASP A 161 -36.58 -18.77 8.34
N HIS A 162 -35.75 -17.74 8.53
CA HIS A 162 -35.28 -16.83 7.46
C HIS A 162 -33.85 -17.18 7.10
N LEU A 163 -33.64 -17.69 5.88
CA LEU A 163 -32.33 -18.13 5.39
C LEU A 163 -31.82 -17.30 4.20
N GLU A 164 -32.64 -16.41 3.63
CA GLU A 164 -32.31 -15.62 2.44
C GLU A 164 -31.03 -14.78 2.54
N ASP A 165 -30.63 -14.38 3.76
CA ASP A 165 -29.45 -13.54 3.99
C ASP A 165 -28.12 -14.34 4.07
N TYR A 166 -28.20 -15.68 4.12
CA TYR A 166 -27.04 -16.55 4.23
C TYR A 166 -26.68 -17.17 2.88
N TYR A 167 -25.41 -17.05 2.49
CA TYR A 167 -24.92 -17.60 1.22
C TYR A 167 -24.25 -18.98 1.40
N LEU A 168 -23.95 -19.38 2.64
CA LEU A 168 -23.38 -20.69 2.97
C LEU A 168 -23.89 -21.17 4.33
N LEU A 169 -24.32 -22.43 4.36
CA LEU A 169 -24.77 -23.12 5.56
C LEU A 169 -23.91 -24.35 5.75
N LEU A 170 -23.31 -24.49 6.94
CA LEU A 170 -22.57 -25.68 7.33
C LEU A 170 -23.25 -26.34 8.53
N LYS A 171 -23.23 -27.66 8.56
CA LYS A 171 -23.55 -28.47 9.73
C LYS A 171 -22.28 -29.13 10.23
N GLU A 172 -22.07 -29.09 11.53
CA GLU A 172 -20.96 -29.77 12.19
C GLU A 172 -21.41 -31.15 12.70
N GLU A 173 -20.67 -32.19 12.31
CA GLU A 173 -20.81 -33.55 12.79
C GLU A 173 -19.43 -34.17 13.02
N ASN A 174 -19.15 -34.63 14.24
CA ASN A 174 -17.88 -35.26 14.62
C ASN A 174 -16.63 -34.39 14.32
N ASN A 175 -16.70 -33.08 14.58
CA ASN A 175 -15.69 -32.08 14.27
C ASN A 175 -15.37 -31.94 12.77
N GLN A 176 -16.30 -32.33 11.91
CA GLN A 176 -16.24 -32.11 10.46
C GLN A 176 -17.43 -31.26 10.03
N TYR A 177 -17.20 -30.41 9.04
CA TYR A 177 -18.22 -29.53 8.50
C TYR A 177 -18.63 -30.02 7.11
N SER A 178 -19.93 -30.13 6.89
CA SER A 178 -20.53 -30.40 5.59
C SER A 178 -21.51 -29.30 5.22
N GLU A 179 -21.56 -28.95 3.94
CA GLU A 179 -22.52 -27.98 3.42
C GLU A 179 -23.95 -28.54 3.49
N VAL A 180 -24.88 -27.73 4.00
CA VAL A 180 -26.31 -28.04 4.01
C VAL A 180 -26.91 -27.60 2.68
N VAL A 181 -26.99 -28.53 1.73
CA VAL A 181 -27.50 -28.27 0.37
C VAL A 181 -29.03 -28.18 0.32
N ASP A 182 -29.72 -28.82 1.26
CA ASP A 182 -31.19 -28.88 1.33
C ASP A 182 -31.66 -28.51 2.75
N PRO A 183 -31.78 -27.20 3.06
CA PRO A 183 -32.12 -26.72 4.40
C PRO A 183 -33.51 -27.18 4.88
N GLU A 184 -34.45 -27.44 3.97
CA GLU A 184 -35.80 -27.89 4.31
C GLU A 184 -35.79 -29.27 5.01
N LYS A 185 -34.84 -30.13 4.67
CA LYS A 185 -34.67 -31.44 5.33
C LYS A 185 -34.08 -31.32 6.74
N GLU A 186 -33.39 -30.22 7.03
CA GLU A 186 -32.80 -29.95 8.34
C GLU A 186 -33.69 -29.03 9.21
N ALA A 187 -34.78 -28.50 8.65
CA ALA A 187 -35.70 -27.62 9.35
C ALA A 187 -36.29 -28.29 10.60
N GLY A 188 -36.15 -27.64 11.76
CA GLY A 188 -36.61 -28.14 13.05
C GLY A 188 -35.73 -29.23 13.69
N ASN A 189 -34.73 -29.76 12.98
CA ASN A 189 -33.78 -30.71 13.56
C ASN A 189 -32.78 -29.97 14.46
N LYS A 190 -32.49 -30.55 15.63
CA LYS A 190 -31.38 -30.09 16.46
C LYS A 190 -30.05 -30.48 15.86
N GLY A 191 -29.11 -29.56 15.81
CA GLY A 191 -27.75 -29.77 15.31
C GLY A 191 -26.87 -28.55 15.56
N ASN A 192 -25.59 -28.62 15.20
CA ASN A 192 -24.66 -27.49 15.29
C ASN A 192 -24.53 -26.84 13.90
N TYR A 193 -25.32 -25.80 13.64
CA TYR A 193 -25.33 -25.11 12.35
C TYR A 193 -24.51 -23.82 12.39
N TYR A 194 -23.73 -23.60 11.34
CA TYR A 194 -22.88 -22.43 11.13
C TYR A 194 -23.32 -21.75 9.84
N LEU A 195 -23.88 -20.56 9.98
CA LEU A 195 -24.50 -19.80 8.90
C LEU A 195 -23.63 -18.59 8.57
N PHE A 196 -23.36 -18.37 7.29
CA PHE A 196 -22.48 -17.32 6.82
C PHE A 196 -23.20 -16.34 5.91
N SER A 197 -23.15 -15.07 6.25
CA SER A 197 -23.68 -13.95 5.47
C SER A 197 -22.52 -13.06 4.99
N LYS A 198 -22.76 -12.32 3.90
CA LYS A 198 -21.82 -11.30 3.44
C LYS A 198 -22.01 -10.01 4.23
N ALA A 199 -20.92 -9.35 4.55
CA ALA A 199 -20.90 -7.99 5.10
C ALA A 199 -20.61 -6.98 3.99
N TYR A 200 -21.31 -5.85 4.05
CA TYR A 200 -21.21 -4.75 3.10
C TYR A 200 -20.91 -3.46 3.87
N TYR A 201 -20.13 -2.57 3.27
CA TYR A 201 -20.14 -1.18 3.68
C TYR A 201 -21.44 -0.55 3.17
N TYR A 202 -22.19 0.15 4.02
CA TYR A 202 -23.38 0.87 3.56
C TYR A 202 -23.02 2.30 3.14
N LYS A 203 -23.72 2.84 2.14
CA LYS A 203 -23.55 4.25 1.75
C LYS A 203 -23.90 5.14 2.94
N GLY A 204 -22.95 5.98 3.35
CA GLY A 204 -23.09 6.83 4.54
C GLY A 204 -22.71 6.13 5.86
N ASP A 205 -22.33 4.85 5.83
CA ASP A 205 -21.66 4.26 6.98
C ASP A 205 -20.33 4.97 7.22
N ASN A 206 -19.99 5.03 8.50
CA ASN A 206 -18.62 5.21 8.88
C ASN A 206 -17.94 3.84 8.81
N ASP A 207 -16.87 3.68 8.01
CA ASP A 207 -15.87 2.68 8.39
C ASP A 207 -15.36 3.08 9.79
N TYR A 208 -14.89 2.11 10.58
CA TYR A 208 -14.32 2.31 11.91
C TYR A 208 -13.33 3.49 11.98
N TYR A 209 -12.70 3.82 10.83
CA TYR A 209 -11.75 4.91 10.66
C TYR A 209 -12.32 6.17 9.93
N PHE A 210 -13.33 6.06 9.07
CA PHE A 210 -13.71 7.16 8.15
C PHE A 210 -15.21 7.27 7.87
N HIS A 211 -15.71 8.49 7.69
CA HIS A 211 -17.14 8.74 7.42
C HIS A 211 -17.48 8.59 5.93
N GLY A 212 -18.70 8.17 5.56
CA GLY A 212 -19.07 7.95 4.14
C GLY A 212 -18.89 9.15 3.19
N HIS A 213 -18.85 10.39 3.70
CA HIS A 213 -18.49 11.58 2.91
C HIS A 213 -17.03 11.58 2.42
N TYR A 214 -16.15 10.85 3.10
CA TYR A 214 -14.74 10.71 2.74
C TYR A 214 -14.55 10.00 1.40
N TYR A 215 -15.49 9.11 1.03
CA TYR A 215 -15.47 8.32 -0.20
C TYR A 215 -16.35 8.89 -1.32
N GLY A 216 -16.58 10.21 -1.34
CA GLY A 216 -17.41 10.85 -2.38
C GLY A 216 -18.88 10.39 -2.38
N GLY A 217 -19.40 9.90 -1.24
CA GLY A 217 -20.75 9.34 -1.14
C GLY A 217 -20.87 7.84 -1.48
N PHE A 218 -19.73 7.17 -1.69
CA PHE A 218 -19.63 5.71 -1.83
C PHE A 218 -19.01 5.10 -0.55
N THR A 219 -18.30 3.98 -0.71
CA THR A 219 -17.55 3.26 0.31
C THR A 219 -16.17 2.93 -0.24
N TYR A 220 -15.26 2.46 0.62
CA TYR A 220 -13.95 2.02 0.13
C TYR A 220 -14.07 0.81 -0.80
N VAL A 221 -13.24 0.79 -1.85
CA VAL A 221 -13.26 -0.25 -2.88
C VAL A 221 -12.60 -1.55 -2.41
N ASP A 222 -12.93 -2.65 -3.06
CA ASP A 222 -12.23 -3.92 -2.95
C ASP A 222 -11.01 -3.92 -3.86
N VAL A 223 -9.86 -3.51 -3.33
CA VAL A 223 -8.56 -3.58 -4.03
C VAL A 223 -8.12 -5.02 -4.36
N LEU A 224 -8.81 -6.05 -3.85
CA LEU A 224 -8.62 -7.43 -4.26
C LEU A 224 -9.54 -7.83 -5.41
N TYR A 225 -10.55 -7.04 -5.79
CA TYR A 225 -11.42 -7.36 -6.91
C TYR A 225 -10.65 -7.11 -8.22
N PRO A 226 -10.59 -8.09 -9.16
CA PRO A 226 -9.85 -7.94 -10.41
C PRO A 226 -10.30 -6.70 -11.22
N GLY A 227 -9.33 -5.89 -11.68
CA GLY A 227 -9.61 -4.71 -12.51
C GLY A 227 -9.75 -3.40 -11.73
N VAL A 228 -9.86 -3.43 -10.39
CA VAL A 228 -10.05 -2.20 -9.58
C VAL A 228 -8.84 -1.28 -9.66
N THR A 229 -7.61 -1.81 -9.54
CA THR A 229 -6.40 -0.99 -9.63
C THR A 229 -6.18 -0.45 -11.04
N GLU A 230 -6.44 -1.24 -12.08
CA GLU A 230 -6.37 -0.77 -13.46
C GLU A 230 -7.39 0.35 -13.71
N LYS A 231 -8.60 0.21 -13.16
CA LYS A 231 -9.63 1.26 -13.22
C LYS A 231 -9.18 2.51 -12.46
N PHE A 232 -8.60 2.37 -11.27
CA PHE A 232 -8.09 3.48 -10.47
C PHE A 232 -7.01 4.25 -11.23
N ILE A 233 -6.00 3.56 -11.76
CA ILE A 233 -4.92 4.14 -12.56
C ILE A 233 -5.51 4.84 -13.80
N GLN A 234 -6.45 4.21 -14.50
CA GLN A 234 -7.10 4.82 -15.67
C GLN A 234 -7.80 6.13 -15.29
N VAL A 235 -8.62 6.11 -14.23
CA VAL A 235 -9.44 7.26 -13.81
C VAL A 235 -8.56 8.43 -13.38
N THR A 236 -7.46 8.17 -12.69
CA THR A 236 -6.60 9.22 -12.13
C THR A 236 -5.53 9.66 -13.12
N MET A 237 -4.77 8.72 -13.67
CA MET A 237 -3.50 9.01 -14.34
C MET A 237 -3.63 9.47 -15.79
N ASP A 238 -4.68 9.07 -16.51
CA ASP A 238 -4.90 9.47 -17.91
C ASP A 238 -4.89 11.00 -18.06
N GLY A 239 -5.51 11.72 -17.12
CA GLY A 239 -5.52 13.18 -17.12
C GLY A 239 -4.15 13.78 -16.78
N TYR A 240 -3.42 13.24 -15.81
CA TYR A 240 -2.08 13.72 -15.51
C TYR A 240 -1.12 13.51 -16.68
N GLU A 241 -1.17 12.35 -17.34
CA GLU A 241 -0.41 12.06 -18.56
C GLU A 241 -0.70 13.08 -19.66
N GLN A 242 -1.98 13.28 -19.97
CA GLN A 242 -2.40 14.17 -21.05
C GLN A 242 -1.98 15.62 -20.81
N TYR A 243 -2.15 16.14 -19.60
CA TYR A 243 -1.98 17.58 -19.34
C TYR A 243 -0.53 17.97 -19.08
N THR A 244 0.29 17.09 -18.49
CA THR A 244 1.70 17.39 -18.22
C THR A 244 2.61 17.10 -19.41
N GLY A 245 2.19 16.23 -20.34
CA GLY A 245 2.88 15.98 -21.61
C GLY A 245 4.36 15.65 -21.43
N ASP A 246 5.24 16.45 -22.02
CA ASP A 246 6.69 16.22 -21.98
C ASP A 246 7.31 16.30 -20.58
N GLU A 247 6.61 16.84 -19.58
CA GLU A 247 7.09 16.93 -18.20
C GLU A 247 6.74 15.70 -17.35
N PHE A 248 5.93 14.77 -17.87
CA PHE A 248 5.62 13.49 -17.26
C PHE A 248 6.90 12.61 -17.20
N GLY A 249 7.28 12.14 -16.01
CA GLY A 249 8.55 11.47 -15.76
C GLY A 249 9.77 12.41 -15.69
N LYS A 250 9.56 13.73 -15.67
CA LYS A 250 10.64 14.74 -15.54
C LYS A 250 10.40 15.64 -14.33
N THR A 251 9.79 16.81 -14.56
CA THR A 251 9.42 17.73 -13.48
C THR A 251 8.29 17.15 -12.62
N MET A 252 7.44 16.30 -13.21
CA MET A 252 6.54 15.39 -12.50
C MET A 252 7.16 13.99 -12.50
N PRO A 253 7.97 13.63 -11.47
CA PRO A 253 8.78 12.41 -11.52
C PRO A 253 8.02 11.15 -11.07
N GLY A 254 6.87 11.29 -10.42
CA GLY A 254 6.25 10.17 -9.75
C GLY A 254 5.00 10.47 -8.96
N ILE A 255 4.55 9.44 -8.25
CA ILE A 255 3.25 9.34 -7.61
C ILE A 255 3.43 8.89 -6.16
N PHE A 256 2.70 9.53 -5.24
CA PHE A 256 2.50 9.10 -3.87
C PHE A 256 1.16 8.36 -3.76
N THR A 257 1.19 7.15 -3.19
CA THR A 257 -0.01 6.35 -2.87
C THR A 257 -0.09 6.13 -1.36
N ASP A 258 -1.26 6.33 -0.77
CA ASP A 258 -1.44 6.45 0.66
C ASP A 258 -2.40 5.36 1.20
N GLU A 259 -1.87 4.50 2.05
CA GLU A 259 -2.64 3.60 2.92
C GLU A 259 -3.73 2.70 2.27
N PRO A 260 -3.58 2.19 1.03
CA PRO A 260 -4.55 1.23 0.50
C PRO A 260 -4.62 -0.01 1.40
N HIS A 261 -5.83 -0.54 1.65
CA HIS A 261 -6.03 -1.51 2.73
C HIS A 261 -7.07 -2.61 2.49
N LEU A 262 -7.00 -3.66 3.32
CA LEU A 262 -7.87 -4.83 3.25
C LEU A 262 -8.92 -4.91 4.36
N ASN A 263 -9.26 -3.77 4.98
CA ASN A 263 -10.26 -3.75 6.05
C ASN A 263 -11.58 -4.42 5.61
N SER A 264 -12.32 -4.95 6.58
CA SER A 264 -13.61 -5.60 6.33
C SER A 264 -14.74 -4.81 6.97
N PRO A 265 -15.90 -4.65 6.28
CA PRO A 265 -17.10 -4.06 6.88
C PRO A 265 -17.68 -4.92 8.03
N GLY A 266 -17.17 -6.14 8.20
CA GLY A 266 -17.52 -7.00 9.32
C GLY A 266 -17.06 -8.43 9.12
N GLY A 267 -16.73 -9.10 10.23
CA GLY A 267 -16.24 -10.48 10.20
C GLY A 267 -14.85 -10.59 9.57
N ILE A 268 -14.63 -11.52 8.64
CA ILE A 268 -13.35 -11.71 7.93
C ILE A 268 -13.39 -11.06 6.55
N ARG A 269 -12.24 -10.66 6.00
CA ARG A 269 -12.14 -10.11 4.64
C ARG A 269 -12.57 -11.14 3.58
N TRP A 270 -13.28 -10.68 2.56
CA TRP A 270 -13.70 -11.52 1.45
C TRP A 270 -13.68 -10.75 0.12
N THR A 271 -13.48 -11.49 -0.98
CA THR A 271 -13.60 -11.03 -2.36
C THR A 271 -14.17 -12.20 -3.21
N PRO A 272 -14.87 -11.95 -4.33
CA PRO A 272 -15.67 -12.96 -5.04
C PRO A 272 -14.97 -14.28 -5.40
N ASP A 273 -13.70 -14.23 -5.79
CA ASP A 273 -12.95 -15.41 -6.22
C ASP A 273 -12.02 -15.97 -5.13
N LEU A 274 -12.13 -15.50 -3.88
CA LEU A 274 -11.27 -15.91 -2.76
C LEU A 274 -11.23 -17.45 -2.60
N PHE A 275 -12.39 -18.10 -2.63
CA PHE A 275 -12.48 -19.54 -2.39
C PHE A 275 -11.81 -20.36 -3.50
N ASP A 276 -11.96 -19.94 -4.74
CA ASP A 276 -11.37 -20.61 -5.89
C ASP A 276 -9.84 -20.43 -5.92
N VAL A 277 -9.37 -19.21 -5.66
CA VAL A 277 -7.93 -18.91 -5.54
C VAL A 277 -7.31 -19.70 -4.39
N PHE A 278 -7.94 -19.69 -3.22
CA PHE A 278 -7.46 -20.42 -2.05
C PHE A 278 -7.35 -21.92 -2.35
N LYS A 279 -8.41 -22.51 -2.90
CA LYS A 279 -8.45 -23.95 -3.21
C LYS A 279 -7.40 -24.33 -4.22
N LYS A 280 -7.19 -23.51 -5.24
CA LYS A 280 -6.12 -23.68 -6.24
C LYS A 280 -4.73 -23.63 -5.60
N GLN A 281 -4.50 -22.72 -4.65
CA GLN A 281 -3.19 -22.53 -4.02
C GLN A 281 -2.87 -23.63 -2.98
N TRP A 282 -3.85 -24.04 -2.18
CA TRP A 282 -3.61 -24.90 -1.00
C TRP A 282 -4.17 -26.31 -1.10
N GLY A 283 -4.99 -26.61 -2.12
CA GLY A 283 -5.49 -27.95 -2.41
C GLY A 283 -6.63 -28.44 -1.50
N TYR A 284 -7.24 -27.56 -0.70
CA TYR A 284 -8.42 -27.87 0.13
C TYR A 284 -9.44 -26.74 0.12
N ASP A 285 -10.68 -27.07 0.48
CA ASP A 285 -11.80 -26.15 0.40
C ASP A 285 -11.88 -25.23 1.64
N LEU A 286 -11.68 -23.93 1.45
CA LEU A 286 -11.81 -22.97 2.55
C LEU A 286 -13.26 -22.88 3.05
N LYS A 287 -14.29 -23.09 2.21
CA LYS A 287 -15.70 -22.99 2.65
C LYS A 287 -15.98 -23.93 3.82
N LEU A 288 -15.50 -25.17 3.74
CA LEU A 288 -15.65 -26.18 4.80
C LEU A 288 -14.79 -25.90 6.03
N ASN A 289 -13.84 -24.98 5.94
CA ASN A 289 -12.93 -24.61 7.02
C ASN A 289 -13.15 -23.16 7.50
N LEU A 290 -14.20 -22.48 7.04
CA LEU A 290 -14.52 -21.12 7.46
C LEU A 290 -14.66 -20.96 8.98
N PRO A 291 -15.26 -21.91 9.74
CA PRO A 291 -15.33 -21.82 11.20
C PRO A 291 -13.96 -21.63 11.85
N SER A 292 -12.89 -22.22 11.29
CA SER A 292 -11.52 -22.08 11.79
C SER A 292 -10.96 -20.65 11.69
N LEU A 293 -11.57 -19.77 10.87
CA LEU A 293 -11.20 -18.36 10.82
C LEU A 293 -11.83 -17.53 11.96
N PHE A 294 -12.84 -18.06 12.63
CA PHE A 294 -13.54 -17.41 13.74
C PHE A 294 -13.25 -18.08 15.09
N GLU A 295 -13.12 -19.40 15.12
CA GLU A 295 -12.96 -20.22 16.32
C GLU A 295 -11.68 -21.08 16.23
N GLU A 296 -11.19 -21.57 17.37
CA GLU A 296 -10.01 -22.46 17.45
C GLU A 296 -10.39 -23.93 17.19
N VAL A 297 -11.00 -24.20 16.03
CA VAL A 297 -11.53 -25.50 15.61
C VAL A 297 -10.78 -26.06 14.40
N GLY A 298 -10.61 -27.38 14.32
CA GLY A 298 -9.83 -28.02 13.25
C GLY A 298 -8.36 -27.57 13.25
N ASP A 299 -7.72 -27.55 12.07
CA ASP A 299 -6.34 -27.07 11.88
C ASP A 299 -6.29 -25.54 11.73
N TRP A 300 -6.87 -24.82 12.69
CA TRP A 300 -7.13 -23.39 12.57
C TRP A 300 -5.87 -22.55 12.36
N LYS A 301 -4.73 -22.95 12.92
CA LYS A 301 -3.45 -22.24 12.74
C LYS A 301 -3.03 -22.26 11.27
N LYS A 302 -3.07 -23.45 10.64
CA LYS A 302 -2.76 -23.61 9.23
C LYS A 302 -3.78 -22.89 8.35
N VAL A 303 -5.07 -23.00 8.66
CA VAL A 303 -6.14 -22.35 7.89
C VAL A 303 -5.99 -20.83 7.92
N ARG A 304 -5.78 -20.23 9.09
CA ARG A 304 -5.57 -18.78 9.23
C ARG A 304 -4.30 -18.30 8.53
N HIS A 305 -3.20 -19.04 8.66
CA HIS A 305 -1.96 -18.76 7.93
C HIS A 305 -2.19 -18.75 6.41
N ASN A 306 -2.76 -19.83 5.87
CA ASN A 306 -3.00 -19.96 4.43
C ASN A 306 -3.97 -18.90 3.92
N TYR A 307 -4.98 -18.53 4.71
CA TYR A 307 -5.92 -17.48 4.38
C TYR A 307 -5.24 -16.11 4.34
N ALA A 308 -4.46 -15.75 5.36
CA ALA A 308 -3.71 -14.49 5.38
C ALA A 308 -2.71 -14.40 4.23
N GLN A 309 -2.00 -15.51 3.93
CA GLN A 309 -1.09 -15.59 2.79
C GLN A 309 -1.80 -15.44 1.44
N THR A 310 -3.03 -15.97 1.32
CA THR A 310 -3.85 -15.81 0.11
C THR A 310 -4.24 -14.34 -0.07
N LEU A 311 -4.69 -13.67 0.99
CA LEU A 311 -5.02 -12.24 0.93
C LEU A 311 -3.79 -11.39 0.58
N LEU A 312 -2.63 -11.67 1.17
CA LEU A 312 -1.38 -10.98 0.85
C LEU A 312 -1.02 -11.14 -0.63
N GLN A 313 -1.09 -12.38 -1.15
CA GLN A 313 -0.76 -12.65 -2.54
C GLN A 313 -1.72 -11.93 -3.50
N LEU A 314 -3.03 -11.95 -3.19
CA LEU A 314 -4.02 -11.19 -3.95
C LEU A 314 -3.75 -9.68 -3.91
N PHE A 315 -3.36 -9.14 -2.75
CA PHE A 315 -3.08 -7.71 -2.64
C PHE A 315 -1.83 -7.31 -3.43
N ILE A 316 -0.76 -8.12 -3.35
CA ILE A 316 0.44 -7.93 -4.18
C ILE A 316 0.10 -8.01 -5.67
N ASP A 317 -0.65 -9.03 -6.08
CA ASP A 317 -0.91 -9.29 -7.50
C ASP A 317 -1.92 -8.34 -8.13
N ARG A 318 -2.85 -7.80 -7.34
CA ARG A 318 -3.97 -6.98 -7.85
C ARG A 318 -3.83 -5.50 -7.56
N TRP A 319 -3.03 -5.11 -6.57
CA TRP A 319 -2.74 -3.70 -6.27
C TRP A 319 -1.28 -3.35 -6.55
N ALA A 320 -0.34 -3.97 -5.83
CA ALA A 320 1.04 -3.50 -5.78
C ALA A 320 1.76 -3.67 -7.13
N LYS A 321 1.68 -4.87 -7.73
CA LYS A 321 2.32 -5.18 -9.02
C LYS A 321 1.77 -4.35 -10.17
N PRO A 322 0.45 -4.24 -10.41
CA PRO A 322 -0.06 -3.42 -11.51
C PRO A 322 0.38 -1.97 -11.41
N TYR A 323 0.37 -1.39 -10.20
CA TYR A 323 0.77 -0.01 -9.99
C TYR A 323 2.29 0.19 -10.18
N TYR A 324 3.10 -0.70 -9.61
CA TYR A 324 4.54 -0.73 -9.84
C TYR A 324 4.87 -0.78 -11.34
N GLN A 325 4.21 -1.70 -12.07
CA GLN A 325 4.43 -1.90 -13.51
C GLN A 325 3.99 -0.69 -14.33
N TYR A 326 2.87 -0.06 -13.96
CA TYR A 326 2.43 1.17 -14.60
C TYR A 326 3.51 2.25 -14.45
N CYS A 327 4.02 2.47 -13.24
CA CYS A 327 5.08 3.45 -13.00
C CYS A 327 6.38 3.09 -13.74
N GLU A 328 6.82 1.83 -13.67
CA GLU A 328 8.01 1.34 -14.37
C GLU A 328 7.91 1.56 -15.89
N ASN A 329 6.80 1.18 -16.51
CA ASN A 329 6.57 1.33 -17.94
C ASN A 329 6.52 2.80 -18.40
N LYS A 330 6.13 3.71 -17.50
CA LYS A 330 6.02 5.13 -17.77
C LYS A 330 7.25 5.93 -17.33
N GLY A 331 8.26 5.28 -16.74
CA GLY A 331 9.45 5.95 -16.21
C GLY A 331 9.14 6.85 -15.00
N LEU A 332 8.15 6.47 -14.18
CA LEU A 332 7.77 7.16 -12.96
C LEU A 332 8.30 6.45 -11.71
N LEU A 333 8.40 7.23 -10.63
CA LEU A 333 8.71 6.75 -9.29
C LEU A 333 7.42 6.60 -8.48
N LEU A 334 7.04 5.37 -8.12
CA LEU A 334 6.00 5.12 -7.12
C LEU A 334 6.62 5.24 -5.72
N THR A 335 6.00 6.05 -4.87
CA THR A 335 6.32 6.22 -3.44
C THR A 335 5.04 6.23 -2.60
N GLY A 336 5.20 6.32 -1.28
CA GLY A 336 4.10 6.34 -0.31
C GLY A 336 4.24 5.16 0.65
N HIS A 337 3.15 4.71 1.26
CA HIS A 337 3.20 3.68 2.28
C HIS A 337 1.91 2.88 2.41
N TYR A 338 1.94 1.90 3.31
CA TYR A 338 0.80 1.09 3.70
C TYR A 338 0.54 1.30 5.20
N TRP A 339 -0.01 0.31 5.90
CA TRP A 339 -0.35 0.39 7.32
C TRP A 339 0.71 -0.32 8.21
N GLU A 340 1.98 0.08 8.14
CA GLU A 340 3.07 -0.53 8.92
C GLU A 340 2.97 -0.35 10.43
N HIS A 341 2.31 0.72 10.86
CA HIS A 341 2.13 1.02 12.27
C HIS A 341 0.99 0.19 12.90
N THR A 342 0.29 -0.68 12.17
CA THR A 342 -0.79 -1.49 12.77
C THR A 342 -0.33 -2.85 13.28
N TRP A 343 0.93 -3.25 13.08
CA TRP A 343 1.42 -4.56 13.54
C TRP A 343 1.12 -4.81 15.04
N PRO A 344 0.69 -6.03 15.42
CA PRO A 344 0.55 -7.24 14.60
C PRO A 344 -0.84 -7.37 13.94
N PHE A 345 -1.59 -6.30 13.81
CA PHE A 345 -2.91 -6.31 13.19
C PHE A 345 -2.82 -6.42 11.67
N ILE A 346 -3.08 -7.61 11.16
CA ILE A 346 -2.95 -7.99 9.74
C ILE A 346 -4.16 -7.62 8.87
N ARG A 347 -5.20 -6.97 9.43
CA ARG A 347 -6.45 -6.74 8.68
C ARG A 347 -6.31 -5.64 7.63
N LEU A 348 -5.45 -4.65 7.86
CA LEU A 348 -5.26 -3.53 6.94
C LEU A 348 -4.21 -3.87 5.88
N GLY A 349 -3.04 -4.32 6.30
CA GLY A 349 -2.02 -4.91 5.45
C GLY A 349 -1.50 -6.21 6.09
N PRO A 350 -1.57 -7.37 5.42
CA PRO A 350 -1.13 -8.63 6.04
C PRO A 350 0.37 -8.68 6.36
N ASP A 351 1.21 -8.11 5.47
CA ASP A 351 2.66 -8.05 5.60
C ASP A 351 3.21 -6.86 4.79
N ASN A 352 3.64 -5.79 5.46
CA ASN A 352 4.17 -4.60 4.78
C ASN A 352 5.57 -4.83 4.17
N MET A 353 6.38 -5.73 4.74
CA MET A 353 7.69 -6.06 4.18
C MET A 353 7.57 -6.68 2.79
N ALA A 354 6.56 -7.53 2.59
CA ALA A 354 6.28 -8.14 1.29
C ALA A 354 5.74 -7.14 0.25
N MET A 355 5.26 -5.98 0.69
CA MET A 355 4.73 -4.92 -0.18
C MET A 355 5.83 -3.95 -0.66
N TYR A 356 6.84 -3.66 0.17
CA TYR A 356 7.91 -2.70 -0.16
C TYR A 356 8.65 -2.94 -1.49
N PRO A 357 8.92 -4.19 -1.95
CA PRO A 357 9.58 -4.42 -3.23
C PRO A 357 8.80 -3.91 -4.45
N TRP A 358 7.51 -3.61 -4.28
CA TRP A 358 6.62 -3.12 -5.33
C TRP A 358 6.50 -1.59 -5.33
N PHE A 359 7.53 -0.91 -4.86
CA PHE A 359 7.74 0.54 -5.01
C PHE A 359 9.07 0.81 -5.70
N GLN A 360 9.17 1.96 -6.38
CA GLN A 360 10.48 2.51 -6.76
C GLN A 360 11.14 3.21 -5.55
N ILE A 361 10.33 3.82 -4.67
CA ILE A 361 10.76 4.45 -3.41
C ILE A 361 9.78 4.00 -2.31
N PRO A 362 10.05 2.90 -1.59
CA PRO A 362 9.16 2.48 -0.52
C PRO A 362 9.20 3.48 0.63
N GLY A 363 8.08 3.65 1.33
CA GLY A 363 8.00 4.55 2.46
C GLY A 363 7.16 4.02 3.60
N ILE A 364 7.10 4.82 4.65
CA ILE A 364 6.31 4.64 5.87
C ILE A 364 5.70 5.98 6.32
N ASP A 365 4.81 5.97 7.32
CA ASP A 365 4.31 7.12 8.06
C ASP A 365 4.75 7.12 9.53
N MET A 366 5.13 8.29 10.04
CA MET A 366 5.48 8.55 11.42
C MET A 366 5.02 9.97 11.83
N LEU A 367 3.72 10.10 12.06
CA LEU A 367 3.05 11.39 12.13
C LEU A 367 3.24 12.09 13.48
N PHE A 368 2.79 11.46 14.57
CA PHE A 368 2.69 12.11 15.89
C PHE A 368 4.02 12.30 16.62
N ASN A 369 4.07 13.25 17.57
CA ASN A 369 5.28 13.57 18.33
C ASN A 369 5.44 12.79 19.66
N GLN A 370 4.58 11.81 19.97
CA GLN A 370 4.68 11.05 21.24
C GLN A 370 5.61 9.84 21.10
N PHE A 371 6.80 9.93 21.72
CA PHE A 371 7.76 8.83 21.71
C PHE A 371 7.26 7.61 22.51
N ASN A 372 7.29 6.44 21.88
CA ASN A 372 7.03 5.16 22.52
C ASN A 372 7.76 4.01 21.79
N GLU A 373 8.75 3.42 22.45
CA GLU A 373 9.52 2.28 21.90
C GLU A 373 8.96 0.91 22.30
N THR A 374 7.95 0.87 23.17
CA THR A 374 7.35 -0.37 23.68
C THR A 374 6.12 -0.80 22.90
N SER A 375 5.39 0.17 22.35
CA SER A 375 4.22 -0.08 21.52
C SER A 375 4.65 -0.38 20.09
N THR A 376 4.16 -1.49 19.55
CA THR A 376 4.41 -1.87 18.16
C THR A 376 3.57 -1.10 17.15
N SER A 377 2.69 -0.24 17.66
CA SER A 377 1.85 0.69 16.90
C SER A 377 2.13 2.15 17.22
N ALA A 378 3.31 2.44 17.79
CA ALA A 378 3.72 3.82 18.01
C ALA A 378 3.99 4.53 16.67
N GLN A 379 3.50 5.75 16.55
CA GLN A 379 3.75 6.66 15.43
C GLN A 379 5.12 7.35 15.55
N PHE A 380 5.71 7.42 16.76
CA PHE A 380 7.11 7.81 16.96
C PHE A 380 7.77 6.89 17.98
N GLY A 381 8.95 6.32 17.65
CA GLY A 381 9.67 5.36 18.48
C GLY A 381 9.53 3.89 18.06
N ASN A 382 8.70 3.58 17.06
CA ASN A 382 8.55 2.23 16.51
C ASN A 382 9.73 1.87 15.59
N VAL A 383 10.86 1.47 16.20
CA VAL A 383 12.09 1.09 15.49
C VAL A 383 11.84 -0.01 14.43
N ARG A 384 10.89 -0.92 14.70
CA ARG A 384 10.57 -2.03 13.81
C ARG A 384 10.14 -1.53 12.43
N ALA A 385 9.20 -0.59 12.33
CA ALA A 385 8.70 -0.08 11.05
C ALA A 385 9.84 0.49 10.18
N VAL A 386 10.70 1.33 10.76
CA VAL A 386 11.83 1.93 10.04
C VAL A 386 12.87 0.88 9.62
N LYS A 387 13.16 -0.09 10.50
CA LYS A 387 14.11 -1.15 10.18
C LYS A 387 13.58 -2.15 9.16
N GLU A 388 12.29 -2.45 9.15
CA GLU A 388 11.65 -3.29 8.12
C GLU A 388 11.79 -2.65 6.74
N LEU A 389 11.41 -1.38 6.61
CA LEU A 389 11.59 -0.58 5.39
C LEU A 389 13.04 -0.60 4.91
N ALA A 390 13.98 -0.20 5.78
CA ALA A 390 15.39 -0.14 5.43
C ALA A 390 15.97 -1.52 5.09
N SER A 391 15.53 -2.59 5.77
CA SER A 391 16.01 -3.94 5.50
C SER A 391 15.58 -4.41 4.11
N VAL A 392 14.32 -4.22 3.75
CA VAL A 392 13.81 -4.62 2.43
C VAL A 392 14.47 -3.79 1.34
N ALA A 393 14.54 -2.46 1.50
CA ALA A 393 15.19 -1.58 0.53
C ALA A 393 16.63 -2.04 0.23
N ASN A 394 17.41 -2.35 1.28
CA ASN A 394 18.76 -2.88 1.11
C ASN A 394 18.80 -4.27 0.44
N GLN A 395 17.85 -5.16 0.74
CA GLN A 395 17.81 -6.51 0.16
C GLN A 395 17.50 -6.51 -1.34
N VAL A 396 16.67 -5.58 -1.79
CA VAL A 396 16.25 -5.49 -3.21
C VAL A 396 16.99 -4.40 -4.00
N GLY A 397 17.96 -3.72 -3.39
CA GLY A 397 18.78 -2.71 -4.05
C GLY A 397 18.06 -1.38 -4.31
N LEU A 398 17.10 -1.01 -3.45
CA LEU A 398 16.43 0.29 -3.49
C LEU A 398 17.22 1.30 -2.65
N HIS A 399 17.43 2.49 -3.20
CA HIS A 399 18.36 3.48 -2.62
C HIS A 399 17.67 4.65 -1.91
N ARG A 400 16.37 4.86 -2.17
CA ARG A 400 15.56 5.89 -1.52
C ARG A 400 14.47 5.23 -0.70
N THR A 401 14.24 5.78 0.48
CA THR A 401 13.20 5.34 1.40
C THR A 401 12.55 6.56 2.02
N LEU A 402 11.23 6.65 1.91
CA LEU A 402 10.45 7.81 2.33
C LEU A 402 9.89 7.64 3.76
N CYS A 403 9.72 8.74 4.48
CA CYS A 403 8.80 8.83 5.62
C CYS A 403 7.89 10.04 5.47
N GLU A 404 6.58 9.83 5.58
CA GLU A 404 5.61 10.89 5.84
C GLU A 404 5.62 11.21 7.34
N THR A 405 5.95 12.44 7.72
CA THR A 405 6.32 12.78 9.10
C THR A 405 5.68 14.10 9.55
N TYR A 406 5.49 14.25 10.85
CA TYR A 406 4.97 15.43 11.58
C TYR A 406 3.45 15.61 11.58
N GLY A 407 2.70 14.82 10.81
CA GLY A 407 1.24 14.90 10.77
C GLY A 407 0.62 14.77 12.17
N GLY A 408 -0.38 15.60 12.48
CA GLY A 408 -1.02 15.55 13.80
C GLY A 408 -0.10 15.75 15.01
N GLY A 409 1.13 16.25 14.82
CA GLY A 409 2.10 16.55 15.87
C GLY A 409 1.70 17.69 16.82
N GLY A 410 0.61 18.40 16.51
CA GLY A 410 0.09 19.52 17.28
C GLY A 410 0.63 20.87 16.80
N TRP A 411 -0.06 21.96 17.17
CA TRP A 411 0.35 23.34 16.84
C TRP A 411 1.57 23.82 17.66
N ASP A 412 1.94 23.08 18.69
CA ASP A 412 3.07 23.35 19.58
C ASP A 412 4.36 22.63 19.16
N VAL A 413 4.36 21.91 18.02
CA VAL A 413 5.56 21.26 17.48
C VAL A 413 6.66 22.29 17.24
N SER A 414 7.85 22.05 17.81
CA SER A 414 9.00 22.94 17.69
C SER A 414 10.02 22.42 16.66
N PHE A 415 10.93 23.27 16.20
CA PHE A 415 12.06 22.80 15.38
C PHE A 415 12.95 21.78 16.11
N THR A 416 12.99 21.81 17.45
CA THR A 416 13.69 20.79 18.25
C THR A 416 13.00 19.43 18.13
N ASP A 417 11.66 19.41 18.14
CA ASP A 417 10.88 18.20 17.92
C ASP A 417 11.09 17.67 16.50
N MET A 418 10.97 18.55 15.50
CA MET A 418 11.19 18.18 14.09
C MET A 418 12.59 17.57 13.89
N LYS A 419 13.62 18.22 14.43
CA LYS A 419 15.00 17.71 14.36
C LYS A 419 15.12 16.34 15.03
N ARG A 420 14.50 16.14 16.19
CA ARG A 420 14.55 14.87 16.92
C ARG A 420 13.92 13.72 16.13
N LEU A 421 12.74 13.95 15.55
CA LEU A 421 12.03 12.94 14.75
C LEU A 421 12.84 12.61 13.49
N GLY A 422 13.23 13.64 12.72
CA GLY A 422 14.02 13.46 11.51
C GLY A 422 15.37 12.78 11.75
N ASP A 423 16.16 13.22 12.75
CA ASP A 423 17.44 12.57 13.08
C ASP A 423 17.25 11.08 13.42
N TRP A 424 16.18 10.73 14.14
CA TRP A 424 15.89 9.36 14.55
C TRP A 424 15.52 8.49 13.34
N GLU A 425 14.67 8.97 12.45
CA GLU A 425 14.31 8.30 11.20
C GLU A 425 15.54 8.11 10.28
N TYR A 426 16.30 9.18 10.07
CA TYR A 426 17.51 9.16 9.25
C TYR A 426 18.58 8.19 9.78
N ALA A 427 18.77 8.13 11.10
CA ALA A 427 19.72 7.22 11.72
C ALA A 427 19.33 5.73 11.54
N LEU A 428 18.05 5.43 11.33
CA LEU A 428 17.53 4.06 11.25
C LEU A 428 17.40 3.55 9.81
N GLY A 429 17.29 4.45 8.84
CA GLY A 429 17.41 4.13 7.42
C GLY A 429 16.53 4.94 6.48
N VAL A 430 15.63 5.80 6.96
CA VAL A 430 14.92 6.76 6.10
C VAL A 430 15.93 7.73 5.49
N ASN A 431 15.69 8.19 4.27
CA ASN A 431 16.59 9.16 3.63
C ASN A 431 15.86 10.17 2.72
N MET A 432 14.54 10.11 2.68
CA MET A 432 13.66 11.03 2.00
C MET A 432 12.53 11.41 2.95
N MET A 433 12.41 12.69 3.25
CA MET A 433 11.42 13.20 4.20
C MET A 433 10.27 13.87 3.45
N ASN A 434 9.05 13.55 3.86
CA ASN A 434 7.83 14.22 3.44
C ASN A 434 7.13 14.78 4.66
N GLN A 435 7.06 16.11 4.76
CA GLN A 435 6.29 16.76 5.82
C GLN A 435 4.80 16.68 5.51
N HIS A 436 4.02 16.12 6.45
CA HIS A 436 2.55 16.14 6.41
C HIS A 436 1.99 17.51 6.81
#